data_AF-A0A1M6MP39-F1
#
_entry.id   AF-A0A1M6MP39-F1
#
_cell.length_a   1.000
_cell.length_b   1.000
_cell.length_c   1.000
_cell.angle_alpha   90.00
_cell.angle_beta   90.00
_cell.angle_gamma   90.00
#
_symmetry.space_group_name_H-M   'P 1'
#
loop_
_entity.id
_entity.type
_entity.pdbx_description
1 polymer ?
#
loop_
_entity_poly.entity_id
_entity_poly.type
_entity_poly.pdbx_seq_one_letter_code
_entity_poly.pdbx_strand_id
1 'polypeptide(L)'
;MVRYGKLFKFVHLFHALFILINIITGIMMLRGMDVVRFHIISGIFIFIIPITLILLTVKGKLLYFTFTRSVNNKIIRKGVKVTAVMLLSLVILSALTGVTLALGIKLFSVLHFILFIFIVTVLPFHILFAIKVFK
;
A
#
# COMPACT_ATOMS: atom_id res chain seq x y z
N MET A 1 -3.27 14.28 -19.80
CA MET A 1 -3.63 13.58 -18.54
C MET A 1 -3.75 12.08 -18.81
N VAL A 2 -2.74 11.28 -18.46
CA VAL A 2 -2.83 9.82 -18.66
C VAL A 2 -3.84 9.27 -17.66
N ARG A 3 -4.98 8.81 -18.17
CA ARG A 3 -6.08 8.28 -17.36
C ARG A 3 -5.80 6.81 -17.11
N TYR A 4 -5.47 6.44 -15.87
CA TYR A 4 -5.63 5.06 -15.43
C TYR A 4 -7.06 4.61 -15.74
N GLY A 5 -7.22 3.38 -16.25
CA GLY A 5 -8.53 2.81 -16.55
C GLY A 5 -9.43 2.83 -15.30
N LYS A 6 -10.76 2.90 -15.50
CA LYS A 6 -11.74 2.91 -14.40
C LYS A 6 -11.51 1.76 -13.41
N LEU A 7 -11.21 0.57 -13.94
CA LEU A 7 -10.89 -0.62 -13.13
C LEU A 7 -9.67 -0.41 -12.23
N PHE A 8 -8.56 0.13 -12.76
CA PHE A 8 -7.36 0.40 -11.95
C PHE A 8 -7.67 1.36 -10.81
N LYS A 9 -8.41 2.45 -11.10
CA LYS A 9 -8.80 3.43 -10.08
C LYS A 9 -9.66 2.81 -8.99
N PHE A 10 -10.61 1.97 -9.38
CA PHE A 10 -11.49 1.27 -8.45
C PHE A 10 -10.68 0.30 -7.57
N VAL A 11 -9.86 -0.55 -8.16
CA VAL A 11 -9.01 -1.51 -7.42
C VAL A 11 -8.04 -0.77 -6.47
N HIS A 12 -7.44 0.34 -6.92
CA HIS A 12 -6.56 1.16 -6.08
C HIS A 12 -7.30 1.81 -4.91
N LEU A 13 -8.53 2.29 -5.12
CA LEU A 13 -9.35 2.85 -4.06
C LEU A 13 -9.72 1.78 -3.02
N PHE A 14 -10.14 0.60 -3.47
CA PHE A 14 -10.40 -0.54 -2.59
C PHE A 14 -9.15 -0.93 -1.79
N HIS A 15 -7.99 -0.94 -2.42
CA HIS A 15 -6.73 -1.19 -1.73
C HIS A 15 -6.48 -0.20 -0.59
N ALA A 16 -6.65 1.10 -0.86
CA ALA A 16 -6.49 2.15 0.14
C ALA A 16 -7.48 1.99 1.30
N LEU A 17 -8.73 1.59 1.02
CA LEU A 17 -9.73 1.32 2.05
C LEU A 17 -9.33 0.15 2.95
N PHE A 18 -8.82 -0.95 2.37
CA PHE A 18 -8.33 -2.07 3.17
C PHE A 18 -7.11 -1.70 4.01
N ILE A 19 -6.16 -0.91 3.47
CA ILE A 19 -5.03 -0.37 4.25
C ILE A 19 -5.55 0.43 5.45
N LEU A 20 -6.52 1.32 5.24
CA LEU A 20 -7.11 2.10 6.32
C LEU A 20 -7.77 1.21 7.39
N ILE A 21 -8.57 0.22 6.99
CA ILE A 21 -9.20 -0.74 7.90
C ILE A 21 -8.13 -1.52 8.69
N ASN A 22 -7.05 -1.94 8.03
CA ASN A 22 -5.98 -2.70 8.66
C ASN A 22 -5.19 -1.85 9.68
N ILE A 23 -4.93 -0.57 9.35
CA ILE A 23 -4.33 0.39 10.28
C ILE A 23 -5.25 0.60 11.51
N ILE A 24 -6.55 0.84 11.29
CA ILE A 24 -7.51 1.05 12.38
C ILE A 24 -7.57 -0.18 13.28
N THR A 25 -7.73 -1.38 12.69
CA THR A 25 -7.79 -2.64 13.46
C THR A 25 -6.48 -2.93 14.18
N GLY A 26 -5.33 -2.60 13.59
CA GLY A 26 -4.02 -2.70 14.26
C GLY A 26 -3.93 -1.79 15.50
N ILE A 27 -4.38 -0.54 15.40
CA ILE A 27 -4.43 0.39 16.54
C ILE A 27 -5.40 -0.11 17.61
N MET A 28 -6.56 -0.64 17.22
CA MET A 28 -7.54 -1.22 18.16
C MET A 28 -6.95 -2.43 18.90
N MET A 29 -6.20 -3.30 18.21
CA MET A 29 -5.49 -4.42 18.84
C MET A 29 -4.43 -3.94 19.84
N LEU A 30 -3.68 -2.88 19.53
CA LEU A 30 -2.74 -2.26 20.48
C LEU A 30 -3.44 -1.71 21.73
N ARG A 31 -4.72 -1.35 21.63
CA ARG A 31 -5.58 -0.94 22.75
C ARG A 31 -6.27 -2.12 23.45
N GLY A 32 -5.95 -3.36 23.08
CA GLY A 32 -6.50 -4.57 23.69
C GLY A 32 -7.88 -4.99 23.16
N MET A 33 -8.37 -4.40 22.07
CA MET A 33 -9.65 -4.80 21.47
C MET A 33 -9.47 -6.05 20.61
N ASP A 34 -10.37 -7.03 20.77
CA ASP A 34 -10.34 -8.27 19.97
C ASP A 34 -10.95 -8.05 18.56
N VAL A 35 -10.11 -7.55 17.65
CA VAL A 35 -10.44 -7.39 16.22
C VAL A 35 -9.47 -8.15 15.31
N VAL A 36 -8.79 -9.16 15.85
CA VAL A 36 -7.72 -9.92 15.17
C VAL A 36 -8.22 -10.53 13.86
N ARG A 37 -9.44 -11.09 13.85
CA ARG A 37 -10.04 -11.68 12.64
C ARG A 37 -10.17 -10.65 11.52
N PHE A 38 -10.66 -9.44 11.81
CA PHE A 38 -10.79 -8.37 10.82
C PHE A 38 -9.44 -7.84 10.36
N HIS A 39 -8.45 -7.78 11.25
CA HIS A 39 -7.08 -7.40 10.90
C HIS A 39 -6.45 -8.39 9.92
N ILE A 40 -6.58 -9.70 10.18
CA ILE A 40 -6.05 -10.75 9.29
C ILE A 40 -6.76 -10.72 7.93
N ILE A 41 -8.10 -10.67 7.91
CA ILE A 41 -8.88 -10.64 6.66
C ILE A 41 -8.50 -9.43 5.80
N SER A 42 -8.44 -8.24 6.40
CA SER A 42 -8.01 -7.03 5.67
C SER A 42 -6.56 -7.13 5.19
N GLY A 43 -5.66 -7.74 5.98
CA GLY A 43 -4.27 -7.99 5.60
C GLY A 43 -4.13 -8.89 4.36
N ILE A 44 -4.97 -9.91 4.23
CA ILE A 44 -5.01 -10.79 3.06
C ILE A 44 -5.40 -10.00 1.79
N PHE A 45 -6.45 -9.16 1.87
CA PHE A 45 -6.84 -8.31 0.74
C PHE A 45 -5.75 -7.30 0.37
N ILE A 46 -5.07 -6.73 1.37
CA ILE A 46 -3.91 -5.86 1.16
C ILE A 46 -2.79 -6.57 0.40
N PHE A 47 -2.60 -7.88 0.58
CA PHE A 47 -1.59 -8.64 -0.16
C PHE A 47 -2.01 -8.98 -1.60
N ILE A 48 -3.28 -9.36 -1.81
CA ILE A 48 -3.80 -9.80 -3.11
C ILE A 48 -3.94 -8.62 -4.09
N ILE A 49 -4.41 -7.47 -3.61
CA ILE A 49 -4.73 -6.34 -4.49
C ILE A 49 -3.49 -5.77 -5.23
N PRO A 50 -2.32 -5.59 -4.60
CA PRO A 50 -1.09 -5.19 -5.29
C PRO A 50 -0.70 -6.13 -6.43
N ILE A 51 -0.88 -7.44 -6.27
CA ILE A 51 -0.62 -8.41 -7.34
C ILE A 51 -1.55 -8.12 -8.52
N THR A 52 -2.84 -7.90 -8.26
CA THR A 52 -3.81 -7.50 -9.28
C THR A 52 -3.42 -6.17 -9.94
N LEU A 53 -3.01 -5.17 -9.17
CA LEU A 53 -2.56 -3.87 -9.68
C LEU A 53 -1.30 -4.00 -10.56
N ILE A 54 -0.35 -4.85 -10.17
CA ILE A 54 0.85 -5.17 -10.96
C ILE A 54 0.44 -5.86 -12.26
N LEU A 55 -0.43 -6.86 -12.24
CA LEU A 55 -0.92 -7.54 -13.45
C LEU A 55 -1.63 -6.57 -14.40
N LEU A 56 -2.46 -5.68 -13.86
CA LEU A 56 -3.14 -4.62 -14.63
C LEU A 56 -2.13 -3.61 -15.21
N THR A 57 -1.06 -3.27 -14.49
CA THR A 57 0.00 -2.37 -14.98
C THR A 57 0.99 -3.04 -15.92
N VAL A 58 1.25 -4.35 -15.82
CA VAL A 58 2.08 -5.10 -16.76
C VAL A 58 1.38 -5.23 -18.11
N LYS A 59 0.08 -5.56 -18.11
CA LYS A 59 -0.76 -5.47 -19.32
C LYS A 59 -0.84 -4.03 -19.84
N GLY A 60 -0.78 -3.05 -18.95
CA GLY A 60 -0.78 -1.63 -19.25
C GLY A 60 0.59 -0.96 -19.30
N LYS A 61 1.71 -1.66 -19.58
CA LYS A 61 3.10 -1.10 -19.53
C LYS A 61 3.24 0.25 -20.25
N LEU A 62 2.43 0.49 -21.28
CA LEU A 62 2.32 1.77 -21.97
C LEU A 62 1.89 2.93 -21.06
N LEU A 63 0.94 2.73 -20.13
CA LEU A 63 0.31 3.77 -19.30
C LEU A 63 1.21 4.29 -18.17
N TYR A 64 1.97 3.45 -17.46
CA TYR A 64 2.83 3.94 -16.36
C TYR A 64 4.05 4.70 -16.89
N PHE A 65 4.67 4.22 -17.97
CA PHE A 65 5.76 4.91 -18.65
C PHE A 65 5.30 6.22 -19.32
N THR A 66 4.10 6.25 -19.91
CA THR A 66 3.54 7.52 -20.43
C THR A 66 3.11 8.47 -19.32
N PHE A 67 2.51 7.99 -18.22
CA PHE A 67 2.09 8.83 -17.09
C PHE A 67 3.29 9.50 -16.44
N THR A 68 4.32 8.74 -16.10
CA THR A 68 5.54 9.31 -15.53
C THR A 68 6.22 10.27 -16.50
N ARG A 69 6.31 9.96 -17.80
CA ARG A 69 6.84 10.92 -18.80
C ARG A 69 6.00 12.20 -18.93
N SER A 70 4.68 12.14 -18.72
CA SER A 70 3.80 13.30 -18.79
C SER A 70 3.94 14.28 -17.62
N VAL A 71 4.57 13.86 -16.52
CA VAL A 71 4.90 14.76 -15.40
C VAL A 71 6.18 15.52 -15.73
N ASN A 72 6.03 16.81 -16.03
CA ASN A 72 7.14 17.69 -16.44
C ASN A 72 8.18 17.88 -15.32
N ASN A 73 7.72 17.89 -14.07
CA ASN A 73 8.60 18.02 -12.91
C ASN A 73 9.29 16.69 -12.55
N LYS A 74 10.60 16.61 -12.84
CA LYS A 74 11.45 15.43 -12.58
C LYS A 74 11.47 14.99 -11.10
N ILE A 75 11.39 15.93 -10.16
CA ILE A 75 11.40 15.65 -8.71
C ILE A 75 10.09 14.97 -8.33
N ILE A 76 8.95 15.54 -8.74
CA ILE A 76 7.62 14.97 -8.46
C ILE A 76 7.51 13.55 -9.06
N ARG A 77 7.94 13.38 -10.31
CA ARG A 77 7.96 12.07 -10.98
C ARG A 77 8.77 11.02 -10.22
N LYS A 78 9.99 11.38 -9.78
CA LYS A 78 10.83 10.47 -8.99
C LYS A 78 10.18 10.18 -7.63
N GLY A 79 9.62 11.18 -6.96
CA GLY A 79 8.94 11.04 -5.67
C GLY A 79 7.77 10.05 -5.71
N VAL A 80 6.91 10.15 -6.73
CA VAL A 80 5.81 9.18 -6.94
C VAL A 80 6.34 7.75 -7.11
N LYS A 81 7.38 7.57 -7.93
CA LYS A 81 7.97 6.25 -8.16
C LYS A 81 8.57 5.67 -6.87
N VAL A 82 9.36 6.46 -6.15
CA VAL A 82 10.04 6.01 -4.93
C VAL A 82 9.02 5.68 -3.85
N THR A 83 8.05 6.55 -3.57
CA THR A 83 7.05 6.31 -2.53
C THR A 83 6.14 5.13 -2.83
N ALA A 84 5.73 4.95 -4.10
CA ALA A 84 4.93 3.80 -4.50
C ALA A 84 5.68 2.47 -4.36
N VAL A 85 6.95 2.40 -4.80
CA VAL A 85 7.78 1.20 -4.65
C VAL A 85 8.07 0.92 -3.18
N MET A 86 8.38 1.95 -2.39
CA MET A 86 8.66 1.80 -0.96
C MET A 86 7.43 1.29 -0.20
N LEU A 87 6.23 1.86 -0.45
CA LEU A 87 4.99 1.36 0.15
C LEU A 87 4.70 -0.09 -0.24
N LEU A 88 4.88 -0.45 -1.51
CA LEU A 88 4.68 -1.82 -1.96
C LEU A 88 5.59 -2.80 -1.21
N SER A 89 6.89 -2.49 -1.08
CA SER A 89 7.84 -3.32 -0.35
C SER A 89 7.48 -3.42 1.14
N LEU A 90 7.14 -2.31 1.78
CA LEU A 90 6.75 -2.29 3.21
C LEU A 90 5.48 -3.11 3.45
N VAL A 91 4.48 -3.00 2.58
CA VAL A 91 3.24 -3.76 2.66
C VAL A 91 3.48 -5.26 2.49
N ILE A 92 4.32 -5.67 1.53
CA ILE A 92 4.67 -7.08 1.32
C ILE A 92 5.40 -7.64 2.56
N LEU A 93 6.40 -6.94 3.08
CA LEU A 93 7.12 -7.35 4.29
C LEU A 93 6.19 -7.41 5.51
N SER A 94 5.28 -6.45 5.64
CA SER A 94 4.28 -6.43 6.72
C SER A 94 3.33 -7.63 6.61
N ALA A 95 2.86 -7.96 5.42
CA ALA A 95 2.03 -9.14 5.20
C ALA A 95 2.76 -10.43 5.56
N LEU A 96 4.03 -10.59 5.14
CA LEU A 96 4.84 -11.77 5.47
C LEU A 96 5.04 -11.92 6.98
N THR A 97 5.38 -10.83 7.68
CA THR A 97 5.52 -10.83 9.14
C THR A 97 4.18 -11.05 9.87
N GLY A 98 3.06 -10.57 9.31
CA GLY A 98 1.72 -10.85 9.82
C GLY A 98 1.34 -12.33 9.71
N VAL A 99 1.68 -12.97 8.58
CA VAL A 99 1.48 -14.42 8.39
C VAL A 99 2.32 -15.23 9.38
N THR A 100 3.60 -14.90 9.58
CA THR A 100 4.44 -15.61 10.56
C THR A 100 3.93 -15.47 11.99
N LEU A 101 3.38 -14.30 12.34
CA LEU A 101 2.72 -14.08 13.64
C LEU A 101 1.43 -14.91 13.78
N ALA A 102 0.62 -14.99 12.73
CA ALA A 102 -0.58 -15.85 12.73
C ALA A 102 -0.23 -17.34 12.89
N LEU A 103 0.96 -17.76 12.44
CA LEU A 103 1.51 -19.10 12.67
C LEU A 103 2.15 -19.29 14.05
N GLY A 104 2.13 -18.27 14.92
CA GLY A 104 2.62 -18.34 16.30
C GLY A 104 4.08 -17.92 16.51
N ILE A 105 4.79 -17.48 15.47
CA ILE A 105 6.20 -17.08 15.56
C ILE A 105 6.30 -15.64 16.11
N LYS A 106 6.26 -15.50 17.44
CA LYS A 106 6.21 -14.21 18.14
C LYS A 106 7.43 -13.29 17.91
N LEU A 107 8.57 -13.83 17.47
CA LEU A 107 9.80 -13.06 17.22
C LEU A 107 9.59 -11.91 16.22
N PHE A 108 8.66 -12.06 15.27
CA PHE A 108 8.39 -11.05 14.24
C PHE A 108 7.48 -9.91 14.69
N SER A 109 7.00 -9.91 15.94
CA SER A 109 6.04 -8.91 16.45
C SER A 109 6.61 -7.50 16.45
N VAL A 110 7.84 -7.35 16.93
CA VAL A 110 8.56 -6.07 16.94
C VAL A 110 8.80 -5.58 15.52
N LEU A 111 9.23 -6.48 14.62
CA LEU A 111 9.47 -6.12 13.22
C LEU A 111 8.17 -5.69 12.53
N HIS A 112 7.07 -6.43 12.73
CA HIS A 112 5.75 -6.09 12.19
C HIS A 112 5.28 -4.71 12.66
N PHE A 113 5.49 -4.39 13.94
CA PHE A 113 5.18 -3.07 14.50
C PHE A 113 6.04 -1.95 13.90
N ILE A 114 7.34 -2.17 13.72
CA ILE A 114 8.23 -1.21 13.05
C ILE A 114 7.78 -0.96 11.61
N LEU A 115 7.41 -2.02 10.87
CA LEU A 115 6.88 -1.91 9.52
C LEU A 115 5.58 -1.12 9.48
N PHE A 116 4.68 -1.32 10.46
CA PHE A 116 3.47 -0.52 10.62
C PHE A 116 3.79 0.98 10.76
N ILE A 117 4.74 1.36 11.63
CA ILE A 117 5.17 2.76 11.78
C ILE A 117 5.65 3.32 10.44
N PHE A 118 6.53 2.60 9.73
CA PHE A 118 7.03 3.05 8.43
C PHE A 118 5.91 3.22 7.39
N ILE A 119 4.94 2.31 7.32
CA ILE A 119 3.79 2.44 6.41
C ILE A 119 3.01 3.72 6.73
N VAL A 120 2.69 3.96 8.01
CA VAL A 120 1.96 5.16 8.45
C VAL A 120 2.75 6.43 8.14
N THR A 121 4.08 6.42 8.27
CA THR A 121 4.92 7.57 7.92
C THR A 121 5.01 7.83 6.41
N VAL A 122 5.11 6.79 5.58
CA VAL A 122 5.29 6.93 4.13
C VAL A 122 3.99 7.31 3.42
N LEU A 123 2.85 6.85 3.93
CA LEU A 123 1.54 7.05 3.30
C LEU A 123 1.20 8.54 3.05
N PRO A 124 1.39 9.48 4.00
CA PRO A 124 1.22 10.92 3.76
C PRO A 124 2.09 11.47 2.63
N PHE A 125 3.35 11.04 2.53
CA PHE A 125 4.25 11.48 1.45
C PHE A 125 3.76 10.99 0.10
N HIS A 126 3.29 9.75 0.03
CA HIS A 126 2.69 9.20 -1.19
C HIS A 126 1.47 10.00 -1.64
N ILE A 127 0.56 10.33 -0.72
CA ILE A 127 -0.62 11.16 -0.98
C ILE A 127 -0.21 12.57 -1.45
N LEU A 128 0.77 13.19 -0.78
CA LEU A 128 1.26 14.53 -1.13
C LEU A 128 1.83 14.58 -2.55
N PHE A 129 2.62 13.59 -2.94
CA PHE A 129 3.12 13.49 -4.31
C PHE A 129 1.99 13.25 -5.31
N ALA A 130 1.00 12.41 -4.98
CA ALA A 130 -0.16 12.19 -5.84
C ALA A 130 -0.93 13.49 -6.08
N ILE A 131 -1.24 14.27 -5.03
CA ILE A 131 -1.92 15.56 -5.13
C ILE A 131 -1.15 16.53 -6.05
N LYS A 132 0.18 16.59 -5.91
CA LYS A 132 1.04 17.44 -6.76
C LYS A 132 1.07 17.05 -8.24
N VAL A 133 0.70 15.82 -8.58
CA VAL A 133 0.58 15.37 -9.99
C VAL A 133 -0.78 15.71 -10.59
N PHE A 134 -1.82 15.86 -9.77
CA PHE A 134 -3.17 16.20 -10.24
C PHE A 134 -3.43 17.71 -10.34
N LYS A 135 -2.56 18.55 -9.75
CA LYS A 135 -2.51 19.99 -9.99
C LYS A 135 -1.70 20.28 -11.24
#